data_AF-A0A7S4MEA8-F1
#
_entry.id   AF-A0A7S4MEA8-F1
#
_cell.length_a   1.000
_cell.length_b   1.000
_cell.length_c   1.000
_cell.angle_alpha   90.00
_cell.angle_beta   90.00
_cell.angle_gamma   90.00
#
_symmetry.space_group_name_H-M   'P 1'
#
loop_
_entity.id
_entity.type
_entity.pdbx_description
1 polymer ?
#
loop_
_entity_poly.entity_id
_entity_poly.type
_entity_poly.pdbx_seq_one_letter_code
_entity_poly.pdbx_strand_id
1 'polypeptide(L)'
;SQRRIVYALFLHYERLKKEGRYYDEMDVVYNLAGRIAKIDSECDVDGKGISLSLLPIDAVFVDEVQDFTQAEIFILTQLCQDPNNLMLAGDTAQSIAVGVGFRFTDVRQIFYNSFGGAEPSLLQLTHNYRSHAGVLRLAAC
;
A
#
# COMPACT_ATOMS: atom_id res chain seq x y z
N SER A 1 -17.53 16.74 -21.61
CA SER A 1 -16.33 15.98 -21.18
C SER A 1 -16.52 15.56 -19.74
N GLN A 2 -16.78 14.27 -19.48
CA GLN A 2 -17.06 13.71 -18.14
C GLN A 2 -15.97 14.07 -17.10
N ARG A 3 -14.71 14.24 -17.53
CA ARG A 3 -13.59 14.67 -16.67
C ARG A 3 -13.83 16.00 -15.95
N ARG A 4 -14.45 16.98 -16.62
CA ARG A 4 -14.74 18.29 -15.98
C ARG A 4 -15.80 18.16 -14.88
N ILE A 5 -16.76 17.26 -15.06
CA ILE A 5 -17.82 17.01 -14.07
C ILE A 5 -17.23 16.28 -12.87
N VAL A 6 -16.43 15.24 -13.09
CA VAL A 6 -15.74 14.50 -12.02
C VAL A 6 -14.83 15.44 -11.23
N TYR A 7 -14.06 16.29 -11.91
CA TYR A 7 -13.20 17.26 -11.25
C TYR A 7 -13.98 18.31 -10.45
N ALA A 8 -15.09 18.83 -11.00
CA ALA A 8 -15.95 19.76 -10.27
C ALA A 8 -16.56 19.12 -9.02
N LEU A 9 -16.98 17.85 -9.10
CA LEU A 9 -17.48 17.09 -7.96
C LEU A 9 -16.39 16.89 -6.89
N PHE A 10 -15.18 16.52 -7.31
CA PHE A 10 -14.02 16.41 -6.42
C PHE A 10 -13.74 17.73 -5.68
N LEU A 11 -13.74 18.87 -6.39
CA LEU A 11 -13.54 20.18 -5.75
C LEU A 11 -14.64 20.54 -4.75
N HIS A 12 -15.87 20.12 -5.02
CA HIS A 12 -16.98 20.32 -4.09
C HIS A 12 -16.83 19.45 -2.84
N TYR A 13 -16.50 18.17 -3.00
CA TYR A 13 -16.20 17.25 -1.91
C TYR A 13 -15.06 17.77 -1.00
N GLU A 14 -13.96 18.21 -1.60
CA GLU A 14 -12.82 18.79 -0.88
C GLU A 14 -13.18 20.04 -0.08
N ARG A 15 -14.10 20.87 -0.60
CA ARG A 15 -14.59 22.05 0.12
C ARG A 15 -15.40 21.64 1.36
N LEU A 16 -16.33 20.69 1.20
CA LEU A 16 -17.16 20.19 2.30
C LEU A 16 -16.30 19.56 3.42
N LYS A 17 -15.29 18.78 3.05
CA LYS A 17 -14.31 18.23 4.02
C LYS A 17 -13.63 19.33 4.83
N LYS A 18 -13.12 20.37 4.15
CA LYS A 18 -12.40 21.47 4.81
C LYS A 18 -13.29 22.28 5.74
N GLU A 19 -14.51 22.60 5.32
CA GLU A 19 -15.49 23.32 6.15
C GLU A 19 -15.84 22.54 7.42
N GLY A 20 -15.98 21.21 7.30
CA GLY A 20 -16.27 20.31 8.42
C GLY A 20 -15.05 19.90 9.26
N ARG A 21 -13.82 20.26 8.86
CA ARG A 21 -12.56 19.76 9.44
C ARG A 21 -12.47 18.22 9.46
N TYR A 22 -13.00 17.59 8.42
CA TYR A 22 -12.94 16.13 8.22
C TYR A 22 -11.69 15.73 7.44
N TYR A 23 -11.30 14.47 7.59
CA TYR A 23 -10.28 13.81 6.79
C TYR A 23 -10.78 12.43 6.35
N ASP A 24 -10.37 11.99 5.17
CA ASP A 24 -10.53 10.62 4.70
C ASP A 24 -9.21 9.84 4.80
N GLU A 25 -9.25 8.56 4.43
CA GLU A 25 -8.08 7.66 4.48
C GLU A 25 -6.93 8.18 3.60
N MET A 26 -7.24 8.71 2.42
CA MET A 26 -6.23 9.23 1.50
C MET A 26 -5.58 10.51 1.98
N ASP A 27 -6.29 11.35 2.75
CA ASP A 27 -5.66 12.49 3.43
C ASP A 27 -4.61 12.03 4.46
N VAL A 28 -4.89 10.94 5.18
CA VAL A 28 -3.96 10.36 6.16
C VAL A 28 -2.72 9.82 5.45
N VAL A 29 -2.91 9.04 4.40
CA VAL A 29 -1.84 8.50 3.55
C VAL A 29 -0.98 9.65 3.00
N TYR A 30 -1.60 10.69 2.43
CA TYR A 30 -0.89 11.85 1.92
C TYR A 30 -0.11 12.59 3.01
N ASN A 31 -0.71 12.75 4.20
CA ASN A 31 -0.04 13.40 5.33
C ASN A 31 1.18 12.61 5.80
N LEU A 32 1.07 11.28 5.89
CA LEU A 32 2.17 10.39 6.27
C LEU A 32 3.29 10.44 5.25
N ALA A 33 2.97 10.28 3.96
CA ALA A 33 3.95 10.38 2.87
C ALA A 33 4.73 11.71 2.91
N GLY A 34 4.04 12.83 3.16
CA GLY A 34 4.67 14.13 3.30
C GLY A 34 5.59 14.27 4.53
N ARG A 35 5.30 13.58 5.65
CA ARG A 35 6.18 13.57 6.83
C ARG A 35 7.42 12.72 6.60
N ILE A 36 7.25 11.55 5.98
CA ILE A 36 8.34 10.64 5.60
C ILE A 36 9.31 11.38 4.67
N ALA A 37 8.82 12.02 3.61
CA ALA A 37 9.65 12.77 2.68
C ALA A 37 10.41 13.94 3.35
N LYS A 38 9.81 14.59 4.35
CA LYS A 38 10.49 15.65 5.11
C LYS A 38 11.59 15.11 6.00
N ILE A 39 11.32 14.00 6.69
CA ILE A 39 12.31 13.27 7.49
C ILE A 39 13.52 12.93 6.63
N ASP A 40 13.31 12.34 5.45
CA ASP A 40 14.41 12.00 4.55
C ASP A 40 15.23 13.22 4.11
N SER A 41 14.57 14.36 3.87
CA SER A 41 15.26 15.59 3.46
C SER A 41 16.04 16.30 4.57
N GLU A 42 15.66 16.12 5.84
CA GLU A 42 16.28 16.79 6.99
C GLU A 42 17.47 16.01 7.58
N CYS A 43 17.67 14.76 7.15
CA CYS A 43 18.75 13.90 7.64
C CYS A 43 20.15 14.26 7.12
N ASP A 44 20.27 15.16 6.14
CA ASP A 44 21.51 15.33 5.37
C ASP A 44 22.46 16.45 5.82
N VAL A 45 22.10 17.29 6.81
CA VAL A 45 22.88 18.54 7.05
C VAL A 45 23.70 18.55 8.35
N ASP A 46 23.25 17.93 9.44
CA ASP A 46 23.93 18.03 10.75
C ASP A 46 23.90 16.75 11.62
N GLY A 47 23.42 15.62 11.09
CA GLY A 47 23.28 14.36 11.85
C GLY A 47 22.32 14.44 13.07
N LYS A 48 21.51 15.49 13.14
CA LYS A 48 20.53 15.79 14.21
C LYS A 48 19.07 15.62 13.79
N GLY A 49 18.81 15.26 12.53
CA GLY A 49 17.49 14.95 12.03
C GLY A 49 16.97 13.62 12.56
N ILE A 50 15.66 13.48 12.70
CA ILE A 50 15.03 12.17 12.97
C ILE A 50 15.16 11.38 11.68
N SER A 51 15.98 10.34 11.65
CA SER A 51 16.00 9.38 10.53
C SER A 51 14.86 8.38 10.67
N LEU A 52 14.28 7.93 9.55
CA LEU A 52 13.35 6.79 9.54
C LEU A 52 13.98 5.54 10.18
N SER A 53 15.31 5.41 10.13
CA SER A 53 16.05 4.34 10.80
C SER A 53 15.99 4.40 12.34
N LEU A 54 15.48 5.48 12.93
CA LEU A 54 15.24 5.59 14.37
C LEU A 54 13.87 5.06 14.79
N LEU A 55 12.98 4.75 13.83
CA LEU A 55 11.74 4.06 14.16
C LEU A 55 12.06 2.62 14.59
N PRO A 56 11.48 2.12 15.70
CA PRO A 56 11.73 0.78 16.20
C PRO A 56 10.92 -0.25 15.40
N ILE A 57 11.09 -0.28 14.08
CA ILE A 57 10.39 -1.17 13.16
C ILE A 57 11.45 -1.96 12.39
N ASP A 58 11.72 -3.18 12.86
CA ASP A 58 12.70 -4.06 12.22
C ASP A 58 12.12 -4.77 10.99
N ALA A 59 10.83 -5.13 11.03
CA ALA A 59 10.14 -5.86 9.97
C ALA A 59 8.64 -5.53 9.92
N VAL A 60 8.08 -5.66 8.72
CA VAL A 60 6.67 -5.36 8.41
C VAL A 60 6.02 -6.57 7.76
N PHE A 61 4.93 -7.03 8.35
CA PHE A 61 4.13 -8.15 7.85
C PHE A 61 2.72 -7.64 7.58
N VAL A 62 2.26 -7.77 6.34
CA VAL A 62 0.93 -7.33 5.92
C VAL A 62 0.13 -8.55 5.49
N ASP A 63 -1.05 -8.70 6.09
CA ASP A 63 -2.06 -9.64 5.66
C ASP A 63 -3.12 -8.93 4.81
N GLU A 64 -3.83 -9.69 3.98
CA GLU A 64 -4.88 -9.18 3.08
C GLU A 64 -4.43 -7.97 2.23
N VAL A 65 -3.21 -8.02 1.69
CA VAL A 65 -2.61 -6.90 0.93
C VAL A 65 -3.45 -6.44 -0.26
N GLN A 66 -4.37 -7.27 -0.75
CA GLN A 66 -5.31 -6.90 -1.80
C GLN A 66 -6.31 -5.80 -1.42
N ASP A 67 -6.49 -5.54 -0.12
CA ASP A 67 -7.37 -4.48 0.38
C ASP A 67 -6.64 -3.13 0.50
N PHE A 68 -5.32 -3.10 0.27
CA PHE A 68 -4.51 -1.90 0.33
C PHE A 68 -4.40 -1.22 -1.03
N THR A 69 -4.39 0.10 -1.01
CA THR A 69 -4.04 0.93 -2.16
C THR A 69 -2.53 0.91 -2.43
N GLN A 70 -2.13 1.20 -3.66
CA GLN A 70 -0.71 1.32 -4.03
C GLN A 70 0.03 2.39 -3.20
N ALA A 71 -0.67 3.45 -2.79
CA ALA A 71 -0.08 4.52 -1.98
C ALA A 71 0.22 4.05 -0.54
N GLU A 72 -0.64 3.23 0.05
CA GLU A 72 -0.39 2.64 1.37
C GLU A 72 0.76 1.63 1.32
N ILE A 73 0.78 0.76 0.31
CA ILE A 73 1.89 -0.19 0.11
C ILE A 73 3.21 0.56 -0.07
N PHE A 74 3.22 1.66 -0.80
CA PHE A 74 4.40 2.51 -0.94
C PHE A 74 4.86 3.10 0.40
N ILE A 75 3.95 3.56 1.27
CA ILE A 75 4.35 4.04 2.60
C ILE A 75 5.03 2.93 3.42
N LEU A 76 4.54 1.70 3.33
CA LEU A 76 5.13 0.56 4.04
C LEU A 76 6.54 0.25 3.56
N THR A 77 6.85 0.45 2.27
CA THR A 77 8.24 0.31 1.78
C THR A 77 9.17 1.41 2.29
N GLN A 78 8.65 2.59 2.65
CA GLN A 78 9.47 3.65 3.25
C GLN A 78 9.78 3.39 4.73
N LEU A 79 8.90 2.65 5.43
CA LEU A 79 9.10 2.29 6.84
C LEU A 79 10.10 1.14 7.01
N CYS A 80 10.29 0.31 5.98
CA CYS A 80 11.15 -0.86 6.03
C CYS A 80 12.36 -0.65 5.13
N GLN A 81 13.55 -0.44 5.71
CA GLN A 81 14.76 -0.15 4.92
C GLN A 81 15.35 -1.37 4.20
N ASP A 82 15.06 -2.58 4.69
CA ASP A 82 15.50 -3.83 4.08
C ASP A 82 14.31 -4.56 3.44
N PRO A 83 14.30 -4.77 2.10
CA PRO A 83 13.22 -5.50 1.44
C PRO A 83 13.02 -6.93 1.96
N ASN A 84 14.03 -7.54 2.57
CA ASN A 84 13.90 -8.89 3.16
C ASN A 84 13.09 -8.92 4.45
N ASN A 85 12.87 -7.76 5.07
CA ASN A 85 12.08 -7.60 6.28
C ASN A 85 10.63 -7.18 6.00
N LEU A 86 10.22 -7.13 4.72
CA LEU A 86 8.87 -6.82 4.30
C LEU A 86 8.19 -8.04 3.68
N MET A 87 7.13 -8.54 4.31
CA MET A 87 6.35 -9.68 3.80
C MET A 87 4.90 -9.28 3.58
N LEU A 88 4.40 -9.54 2.38
CA LEU A 88 3.03 -9.22 1.98
C LEU A 88 2.29 -10.51 1.62
N ALA A 89 1.18 -10.76 2.30
CA ALA A 89 0.30 -11.90 2.06
C ALA A 89 -1.07 -11.40 1.59
N GLY A 90 -1.68 -12.13 0.64
CA GLY A 90 -3.02 -11.81 0.15
C GLY A 90 -3.48 -12.75 -0.95
N ASP A 91 -4.74 -12.58 -1.36
CA ASP A 91 -5.40 -13.41 -2.37
C ASP A 91 -6.07 -12.52 -3.44
N THR A 92 -5.54 -12.55 -4.65
CA THR A 92 -6.09 -11.78 -5.78
C THR A 92 -7.49 -12.25 -6.20
N ALA A 93 -7.85 -13.51 -5.93
CA ALA A 93 -9.17 -14.04 -6.28
C ALA A 93 -10.27 -13.51 -5.34
N GLN A 94 -9.91 -12.93 -4.20
CA GLN A 94 -10.83 -12.38 -3.20
C GLN A 94 -10.97 -10.85 -3.27
N SER A 95 -10.38 -10.18 -4.27
CA SER A 95 -10.52 -8.73 -4.42
C SER A 95 -11.95 -8.37 -4.89
N ILE A 96 -12.82 -7.99 -3.95
CA ILE A 96 -14.23 -7.64 -4.18
C ILE A 96 -14.39 -6.20 -4.73
N ALA A 97 -13.31 -5.40 -4.73
CA ALA A 97 -13.34 -4.00 -5.16
C ALA A 97 -13.54 -3.85 -6.69
N VAL A 98 -14.76 -3.51 -7.10
CA VAL A 98 -15.12 -3.28 -8.51
C VAL A 98 -14.40 -2.02 -9.03
N GLY A 99 -13.44 -2.18 -9.95
CA GLY A 99 -12.89 -1.10 -10.78
C GLY A 99 -11.40 -0.81 -10.62
N VAL A 100 -10.74 -1.33 -9.59
CA VAL A 100 -9.27 -1.29 -9.42
C VAL A 100 -8.84 -2.66 -8.90
N GLY A 101 -8.64 -3.62 -9.80
CA GLY A 101 -8.23 -4.96 -9.39
C GLY A 101 -6.81 -4.93 -8.86
N PHE A 102 -6.60 -5.36 -7.61
CA PHE A 102 -5.27 -5.58 -7.05
C PHE A 102 -4.48 -6.55 -7.94
N ARG A 103 -3.22 -6.21 -8.22
CA ARG A 103 -2.31 -7.06 -8.98
C ARG A 103 -0.98 -7.14 -8.26
N PHE A 104 -0.47 -8.35 -8.08
CA PHE A 104 0.89 -8.56 -7.59
C PHE A 104 1.96 -7.89 -8.49
N THR A 105 1.65 -7.61 -9.76
CA THR A 105 2.53 -6.81 -10.64
C THR A 105 2.74 -5.40 -10.13
N ASP A 106 1.71 -4.78 -9.56
CA ASP A 106 1.79 -3.40 -9.05
C ASP A 106 2.65 -3.37 -7.78
N VAL A 107 2.50 -4.38 -6.92
CA VAL A 107 3.36 -4.59 -5.75
C VAL A 107 4.82 -4.76 -6.16
N ARG A 108 5.11 -5.60 -7.15
CA ARG A 108 6.48 -5.78 -7.67
C ARG A 108 7.07 -4.46 -8.19
N GLN A 109 6.28 -3.66 -8.89
CA GLN A 109 6.75 -2.36 -9.39
C GLN A 109 7.07 -1.40 -8.24
N ILE A 110 6.26 -1.39 -7.17
CA ILE A 110 6.52 -0.57 -5.98
C ILE A 110 7.83 -1.00 -5.31
N PHE A 111 8.07 -2.31 -5.16
CA PHE A 111 9.33 -2.83 -4.63
C PHE A 111 10.54 -2.44 -5.50
N TYR A 112 10.43 -2.65 -6.81
CA TYR A 112 11.48 -2.30 -7.76
C TYR A 112 11.87 -0.83 -7.63
N ASN A 113 10.88 0.06 -7.53
CA ASN A 113 11.11 1.50 -7.38
C ASN A 113 11.67 1.88 -6.01
N SER A 114 11.23 1.22 -4.93
CA SER A 114 11.59 1.57 -3.55
C SER A 114 12.96 1.02 -3.13
N PHE A 115 13.37 -0.12 -3.69
CA PHE A 115 14.55 -0.87 -3.27
C PHE A 115 15.61 -1.00 -4.36
N GLY A 116 15.74 0.01 -5.23
CA GLY A 116 16.84 0.08 -6.21
C GLY A 116 16.85 -1.06 -7.24
N GLY A 117 15.68 -1.56 -7.62
CA GLY A 117 15.52 -2.63 -8.61
C GLY A 117 15.36 -4.03 -8.02
N ALA A 118 15.25 -4.18 -6.70
CA ALA A 118 14.96 -5.47 -6.08
C ALA A 118 13.55 -5.96 -6.43
N GLU A 119 13.42 -7.25 -6.73
CA GLU A 119 12.13 -7.91 -7.00
C GLU A 119 11.79 -8.87 -5.85
N PRO A 120 10.58 -8.77 -5.26
CA PRO A 120 10.18 -9.66 -4.18
C PRO A 120 9.92 -11.07 -4.70
N SER A 121 10.35 -12.08 -3.95
CA SER A 121 10.03 -13.48 -4.25
C SER A 121 8.54 -13.75 -4.03
N LEU A 122 7.86 -14.32 -5.02
CA LEU A 122 6.45 -14.70 -4.92
C LEU A 122 6.34 -16.17 -4.49
N LEU A 123 5.74 -16.42 -3.32
CA LEU A 123 5.40 -17.75 -2.85
C LEU A 123 3.89 -17.97 -3.01
N GLN A 124 3.49 -18.95 -3.84
CA GLN A 124 2.08 -19.31 -4.00
C GLN A 124 1.74 -20.54 -3.16
N LEU A 125 0.79 -20.37 -2.23
CA LEU A 125 0.24 -21.47 -1.44
C LEU A 125 -0.91 -22.14 -2.20
N THR A 126 -0.67 -23.33 -2.74
CA THR A 126 -1.65 -24.05 -3.59
C THR A 126 -2.50 -25.05 -2.84
N HIS A 127 -2.15 -25.38 -1.60
CA HIS A 127 -2.85 -26.39 -0.82
C HIS A 127 -3.92 -25.77 0.08
N ASN A 128 -5.18 -26.11 -0.14
CA ASN A 128 -6.28 -25.66 0.69
C ASN A 128 -6.51 -26.67 1.83
N TYR A 129 -6.19 -26.26 3.06
CA TYR A 129 -6.43 -27.08 4.26
C TYR A 129 -7.79 -26.84 4.92
N ARG A 130 -8.55 -25.84 4.46
CA ARG A 130 -9.81 -25.41 5.09
C ARG A 130 -11.02 -26.21 4.58
N SER A 131 -10.98 -26.72 3.34
CA SER A 131 -12.15 -27.31 2.68
C SER A 131 -11.94 -28.79 2.30
N HIS A 132 -12.95 -29.63 2.51
CA HIS A 132 -12.96 -31.02 2.02
C HIS A 132 -13.15 -31.05 0.48
N ALA A 133 -12.62 -32.08 -0.18
CA ALA A 133 -12.48 -32.22 -1.65
C ALA A 133 -13.75 -32.03 -2.52
N GLY A 134 -14.94 -31.91 -1.91
CA GLY A 134 -16.20 -31.63 -2.60
C GLY A 134 -16.39 -30.16 -2.99
N VAL A 135 -15.92 -29.21 -2.16
CA VAL A 135 -16.09 -27.76 -2.40
C VAL A 135 -15.04 -27.23 -3.39
N LEU A 136 -13.81 -27.77 -3.34
CA LEU A 136 -12.71 -27.41 -4.24
C LEU A 136 -13.01 -27.70 -5.72
N ARG A 137 -13.84 -28.72 -6.00
CA ARG A 137 -14.20 -29.10 -7.38
C ARG A 137 -15.21 -28.16 -8.03
N LEU A 138 -15.95 -27.37 -7.25
CA LEU A 138 -16.92 -26.38 -7.74
C LEU A 138 -16.32 -24.98 -7.84
N ALA A 139 -15.36 -24.65 -6.98
CA ALA A 139 -14.69 -23.33 -6.97
C ALA A 139 -13.53 -23.19 -7.96
N ALA A 140 -13.09 -24.29 -8.60
CA ALA A 140 -12.01 -24.31 -9.58
C ALA A 140 -12.49 -24.17 -11.04
N CYS A 141 -13.78 -23.88 -11.25
CA CYS A 141 -14.37 -23.62 -12.57
C CYS A 141 -14.40 -22.12 -12.89
#